data_AF-A0A212JE13-F1
#
_entry.id   AF-A0A212JE13-F1
#
_cell.length_a   1.000
_cell.length_b   1.000
_cell.length_c   1.000
_cell.angle_alpha   90.00
_cell.angle_beta   90.00
_cell.angle_gamma   90.00
#
_symmetry.space_group_name_H-M   'P 1'
#
loop_
_entity.id
_entity.type
_entity.pdbx_description
1 polymer ?
#
loop_
_entity_poly.entity_id
_entity_poly.type
_entity_poly.pdbx_seq_one_letter_code
_entity_poly.pdbx_strand_id
1 'polypeptide(L)'
;MQNIESEDKRSIDEHSQDIIVSQLGVLLNYAERFYTRQFRTRNSVESDILTCFQSILQIHFDDNKDKLITANDIASKLAMSTHYLSDLLRNLTGVNTQQHISHLFN
;
A
#
# COMPACT_ATOMS: atom_id res chain seq x y z
N MET A 1 -13.12 18.81 16.25
CA MET A 1 -13.06 20.17 15.70
C MET A 1 -14.00 21.13 16.40
N GLN A 2 -15.29 20.80 16.59
CA GLN A 2 -16.24 21.68 17.30
C GLN A 2 -15.75 22.16 18.68
N ASN A 3 -15.05 21.32 19.44
CA ASN A 3 -14.52 21.72 20.76
C ASN A 3 -13.34 22.71 20.68
N ILE A 4 -12.56 22.72 19.60
CA ILE A 4 -11.47 23.70 19.38
C ILE A 4 -12.07 25.05 19.02
N GLU A 5 -13.03 25.08 18.09
CA GLU A 5 -13.77 26.31 17.73
C GLU A 5 -14.55 26.91 18.91
N SER A 6 -15.01 26.06 19.83
CA SER A 6 -15.77 26.51 21.00
C SER A 6 -14.87 27.13 22.07
N GLU A 7 -13.64 26.65 22.22
CA GLU A 7 -12.66 27.24 23.14
C GLU A 7 -11.97 28.48 22.56
N ASP A 8 -11.77 28.57 21.25
CA ASP A 8 -11.25 29.78 20.58
C ASP A 8 -12.18 31.01 20.76
N LYS A 9 -13.47 30.76 20.99
CA LYS A 9 -14.49 31.82 21.23
C LYS A 9 -14.66 32.19 22.70
N ARG A 10 -13.95 31.54 23.62
CA ARG A 10 -13.98 31.84 25.07
C ARG A 10 -12.80 32.73 25.46
N SER A 11 -12.93 33.46 26.57
CA SER A 11 -11.84 34.25 27.13
C SER A 11 -10.66 33.32 27.41
N ILE A 12 -9.49 33.63 26.84
CA ILE A 12 -8.27 32.85 27.03
C ILE A 12 -7.86 32.95 28.50
N ASP A 13 -8.17 31.93 29.28
CA ASP A 13 -7.61 31.72 30.61
C ASP A 13 -6.54 30.62 30.56
N GLU A 14 -5.79 30.46 31.65
CA GLU A 14 -4.66 29.52 31.76
C GLU A 14 -5.06 28.06 31.41
N HIS A 15 -6.32 27.67 31.64
CA HIS A 15 -6.84 26.34 31.32
C HIS A 15 -7.26 26.18 29.86
N SER A 16 -7.65 27.26 29.16
CA SER A 16 -7.98 27.21 27.73
C SER A 16 -6.77 26.74 26.89
N GLN A 17 -5.56 27.14 27.27
CA GLN A 17 -4.34 26.73 26.58
C GLN A 17 -4.09 25.22 26.72
N ASP A 18 -4.23 24.67 27.92
CA ASP A 18 -4.07 23.23 28.18
C ASP A 18 -5.11 22.38 27.43
N ILE A 19 -6.35 22.89 27.32
CA ILE A 19 -7.43 22.23 26.58
C ILE A 19 -7.12 22.21 25.08
N ILE A 20 -6.65 23.32 24.51
CA ILE A 20 -6.28 23.40 23.08
C ILE A 20 -5.12 22.45 22.78
N VAL A 21 -4.09 22.42 23.61
CA VAL A 21 -2.95 21.49 23.46
C VAL A 21 -3.43 20.03 23.51
N SER A 22 -4.30 19.69 24.45
CA SER A 22 -4.88 18.35 24.55
C SER A 22 -5.68 17.96 23.30
N GLN A 23 -6.46 18.89 22.75
CA GLN A 23 -7.25 18.65 21.53
C GLN A 23 -6.38 18.50 20.29
N LEU A 24 -5.28 19.26 20.17
CA LEU A 24 -4.27 19.07 19.13
C LEU A 24 -3.60 17.70 19.24
N GLY A 25 -3.26 17.25 20.45
CA GLY A 25 -2.72 15.91 20.69
C GLY A 25 -3.66 14.81 20.20
N VAL A 26 -4.96 14.93 20.50
CA VAL A 26 -5.98 14.00 19.99
C VAL A 26 -6.04 14.01 18.46
N LEU A 27 -6.01 15.18 17.83
CA LEU A 27 -6.01 15.31 16.37
C LEU A 27 -4.79 14.63 15.74
N LEU A 28 -3.60 14.87 16.29
CA LEU A 28 -2.35 14.26 15.82
C LEU A 28 -2.39 12.74 15.95
N ASN A 29 -2.90 12.21 17.06
CA ASN A 29 -3.09 10.76 17.24
C ASN A 29 -4.04 10.15 16.19
N TYR A 30 -5.11 10.87 15.82
CA TYR A 30 -5.99 10.41 14.73
C TYR A 30 -5.29 10.41 13.37
N ALA A 31 -4.48 11.44 13.08
CA ALA A 31 -3.71 11.51 11.84
C ALA A 31 -2.67 10.37 11.77
N GLU A 32 -1.92 10.14 12.84
CA GLU A 32 -0.97 9.03 12.94
C GLU A 32 -1.68 7.68 12.73
N ARG A 33 -2.76 7.43 13.46
CA ARG A 33 -3.54 6.18 13.35
C ARG A 33 -4.07 5.95 11.93
N PHE A 34 -4.54 7.01 11.25
CA PHE A 34 -4.99 6.92 9.86
C PHE A 34 -3.81 6.53 8.96
N TYR A 35 -2.67 7.21 9.10
CA TYR A 35 -1.46 6.93 8.33
C TYR A 35 -0.95 5.50 8.54
N THR A 36 -0.88 5.02 9.79
CA THR A 36 -0.43 3.66 10.11
C THR A 36 -1.33 2.59 9.48
N ARG A 37 -2.65 2.82 9.44
CA ARG A 37 -3.60 1.88 8.83
C ARG A 37 -3.44 1.78 7.31
N GLN A 38 -3.15 2.88 6.62
CA GLN A 38 -2.90 2.87 5.17
C GLN A 38 -1.69 2.00 4.81
N PHE A 39 -0.64 2.01 5.63
CA PHE A 39 0.54 1.19 5.42
C PHE A 39 0.32 -0.29 5.75
N ARG A 40 -0.33 -0.60 6.88
CA ARG A 40 -0.59 -2.00 7.30
C ARG A 40 -1.51 -2.74 6.34
N THR A 41 -2.58 -2.10 5.88
CA THR A 41 -3.53 -2.71 4.94
C THR A 41 -2.92 -2.86 3.54
N ARG A 42 -2.04 -1.93 3.12
CA ARG A 42 -1.28 -2.09 1.88
C ARG A 42 -0.34 -3.28 1.95
N ASN A 43 0.45 -3.42 3.02
CA ASN A 43 1.39 -4.54 3.12
C ASN A 43 0.72 -5.92 2.99
N SER A 44 -0.48 -6.13 3.55
CA SER A 44 -1.20 -7.40 3.38
C SER A 44 -1.69 -7.61 1.94
N VAL A 45 -2.30 -6.60 1.34
CA VAL A 45 -2.80 -6.68 -0.05
C VAL A 45 -1.66 -6.85 -1.04
N GLU A 46 -0.56 -6.13 -0.85
CA GLU A 46 0.62 -6.19 -1.70
C GLU A 46 1.33 -7.56 -1.58
N SER A 47 1.39 -8.13 -0.37
CA SER A 47 1.87 -9.50 -0.13
C SER A 47 0.99 -10.56 -0.79
N ASP A 48 -0.33 -10.40 -0.74
CA ASP A 48 -1.27 -11.31 -1.40
C ASP A 48 -1.11 -11.27 -2.93
N ILE A 49 -0.94 -10.07 -3.50
CA ILE A 49 -0.70 -9.91 -4.95
C ILE A 49 0.62 -10.56 -5.35
N LEU A 50 1.68 -10.41 -4.56
CA LEU A 50 2.97 -11.06 -4.82
C LEU A 50 2.84 -12.59 -4.80
N THR A 51 2.06 -13.13 -3.88
CA THR A 51 1.79 -14.57 -3.78
C THR A 51 1.02 -15.08 -5.00
N CYS A 52 -0.01 -14.34 -5.43
CA CYS A 52 -0.76 -14.64 -6.66
C CYS A 52 0.11 -14.55 -7.91
N PHE A 53 0.98 -13.54 -8.00
CA PHE A 53 1.94 -13.37 -9.08
C PHE A 53 2.87 -14.58 -9.20
N GLN A 54 3.48 -15.01 -8.09
CA GLN A 54 4.35 -16.20 -8.05
C GLN A 54 3.60 -17.47 -8.44
N SER A 55 2.36 -17.64 -7.96
CA SER A 55 1.53 -18.80 -8.29
C SER A 55 1.20 -18.86 -9.78
N ILE A 56 0.85 -17.73 -10.40
CA ILE A 56 0.57 -17.65 -11.85
C ILE A 56 1.81 -18.02 -12.65
N LEU A 57 2.98 -17.51 -12.25
CA LEU A 57 4.26 -17.83 -12.89
C LEU A 57 4.58 -19.32 -12.79
N GLN A 58 4.45 -19.89 -11.59
CA GLN A 58 4.74 -21.31 -11.35
C GLN A 58 3.82 -22.22 -12.16
N ILE A 59 2.51 -21.98 -12.15
CA ILE A 59 1.54 -22.75 -12.96
C ILE A 59 1.91 -22.66 -14.44
N HIS A 60 2.27 -21.47 -14.94
CA HIS A 60 2.61 -21.32 -16.35
C HIS A 60 3.91 -22.03 -16.73
N PHE A 61 4.88 -22.06 -15.83
CA PHE A 61 6.14 -22.78 -16.02
C PHE A 61 5.94 -24.30 -16.01
N ASP A 62 5.09 -24.81 -15.11
CA ASP A 62 4.80 -26.24 -14.99
C ASP A 62 3.97 -26.78 -16.16
N ASP A 63 2.98 -26.00 -16.63
CA ASP A 63 2.00 -26.45 -17.62
C ASP A 63 2.48 -26.25 -19.08
N ASN A 64 3.28 -25.22 -19.36
CA ASN A 64 3.69 -24.88 -20.72
C ASN A 64 5.10 -24.26 -20.78
N LYS A 65 6.14 -25.10 -20.66
CA LYS A 65 7.56 -24.67 -20.73
C LYS A 65 7.93 -23.91 -22.01
N ASP A 66 7.26 -24.18 -23.12
CA ASP A 66 7.60 -23.61 -24.44
C ASP A 66 6.86 -22.29 -24.75
N LYS A 67 5.94 -21.84 -23.89
CA LYS A 67 5.17 -20.62 -24.12
C LYS A 67 5.67 -19.49 -23.22
N LEU A 68 6.16 -18.42 -23.84
CA LEU A 68 6.55 -17.22 -23.12
C LEU A 68 5.33 -16.53 -22.51
N ILE A 69 5.31 -16.37 -21.18
CA ILE A 69 4.34 -15.53 -20.49
C ILE A 69 4.84 -14.08 -20.49
N THR A 70 3.98 -13.13 -20.84
CA THR A 70 4.33 -11.70 -20.81
C THR A 70 3.83 -11.02 -19.55
N ALA A 71 4.45 -9.89 -19.19
CA ALA A 71 3.97 -9.04 -18.10
C ALA A 71 2.51 -8.58 -18.30
N ASN A 72 2.08 -8.43 -19.55
CA ASN A 72 0.71 -8.04 -19.89
C ASN A 72 -0.31 -9.16 -19.62
N ASP A 73 0.08 -10.42 -19.86
CA ASP A 73 -0.76 -11.59 -19.57
C ASP A 73 -1.01 -11.73 -18.06
N ILE A 74 0.04 -11.52 -17.26
CA ILE A 74 -0.05 -11.60 -15.80
C ILE A 74 -0.85 -10.43 -15.24
N ALA A 75 -0.60 -9.21 -15.73
CA ALA A 75 -1.35 -8.02 -15.31
C ALA A 75 -2.84 -8.17 -15.61
N SER A 76 -3.19 -8.74 -16.77
CA SER A 76 -4.58 -9.02 -17.13
C SER A 76 -5.24 -10.04 -16.19
N LYS A 77 -4.53 -11.10 -15.80
CA LYS A 77 -5.02 -12.11 -14.83
C LYS A 77 -5.24 -11.54 -13.43
N LEU A 78 -4.46 -10.53 -13.03
CA LEU A 78 -4.59 -9.86 -11.74
C LEU A 78 -5.57 -8.67 -11.77
N ALA A 79 -6.19 -8.38 -12.92
CA ALA A 79 -7.04 -7.19 -13.14
C ALA A 79 -6.31 -5.86 -12.84
N MET A 80 -5.04 -5.76 -13.25
CA MET A 80 -4.18 -4.60 -13.02
C MET A 80 -3.61 -4.07 -14.33
N SER A 81 -3.16 -2.82 -14.36
CA SER A 81 -2.35 -2.33 -15.47
C SER A 81 -0.92 -2.86 -15.35
N THR A 82 -0.29 -3.12 -16.50
CA THR A 82 1.11 -3.61 -16.58
C THR A 82 2.10 -2.65 -15.90
N HIS A 83 1.83 -1.34 -15.98
CA HIS A 83 2.63 -0.32 -15.29
C HIS A 83 2.49 -0.42 -13.77
N TYR A 84 1.26 -0.53 -13.27
CA TYR A 84 1.01 -0.62 -11.84
C TYR A 84 1.61 -1.91 -11.24
N LEU A 85 1.46 -3.05 -11.92
CA LEU A 85 2.09 -4.31 -11.52
C LEU A 85 3.63 -4.18 -11.45
N SER A 86 4.24 -3.49 -12.41
CA SER A 86 5.69 -3.32 -12.45
C SER A 86 6.22 -2.42 -11.33
N ASP A 87 5.51 -1.34 -11.01
CA ASP A 87 5.85 -0.50 -9.86
C ASP A 87 5.64 -1.21 -8.53
N LEU A 88 4.54 -1.96 -8.41
CA LEU A 88 4.24 -2.74 -7.21
C LEU A 88 5.33 -3.78 -6.93
N LEU A 89 5.71 -4.59 -7.93
CA LEU A 89 6.76 -5.58 -7.78
C LEU A 89 8.11 -4.93 -7.48
N ARG A 90 8.43 -3.79 -8.12
CA ARG A 90 9.66 -3.04 -7.81
C ARG A 90 9.68 -2.56 -6.36
N ASN A 91 8.55 -2.08 -5.84
CA ASN A 91 8.43 -1.64 -4.45
C ASN A 91 8.56 -2.80 -3.46
N LEU A 92 8.03 -3.97 -3.78
CA LEU A 92 8.02 -5.14 -2.89
C LEU A 92 9.31 -5.96 -2.93
N THR A 93 9.91 -6.14 -4.10
CA THR A 93 11.02 -7.08 -4.32
C THR A 93 12.28 -6.40 -4.84
N GLY A 94 12.25 -5.09 -5.12
CA GLY A 94 13.37 -4.34 -5.70
C GLY A 94 13.56 -4.52 -7.21
N VAL A 95 12.77 -5.36 -7.88
CA VAL A 95 12.89 -5.68 -9.32
C VAL A 95 11.52 -5.71 -10.00
N ASN A 96 11.50 -5.41 -11.30
CA ASN A 96 10.25 -5.28 -12.07
C ASN A 96 9.72 -6.63 -12.60
N THR A 97 8.49 -6.63 -13.12
CA THR A 97 7.80 -7.80 -13.67
C THR A 97 8.62 -8.57 -14.72
N GLN A 98 9.29 -7.86 -15.65
CA GLN A 98 10.08 -8.50 -16.70
C GLN A 98 11.32 -9.19 -16.13
N GLN A 99 11.97 -8.58 -15.14
CA GLN A 99 13.13 -9.18 -14.46
C GLN A 99 12.75 -10.46 -13.71
N HIS A 100 11.58 -10.48 -13.07
CA HIS A 100 11.04 -11.71 -12.46
C HIS A 100 10.84 -12.82 -13.48
N ILE A 101 10.25 -12.51 -14.63
CA ILE A 101 10.07 -13.46 -15.73
C ILE A 101 11.44 -13.96 -16.21
N SER A 102 12.39 -13.05 -16.49
CA SER A 102 13.73 -13.41 -16.97
C SER A 102 14.54 -14.27 -16.00
N HIS A 103 14.46 -14.03 -14.69
CA HIS A 103 15.16 -14.84 -13.68
C HIS A 103 14.61 -16.27 -13.56
N LEU A 104 13.35 -16.49 -13.96
CA LEU A 104 12.69 -17.81 -13.85
C LEU A 104 13.03 -18.72 -15.03
N PHE A 105 13.40 -18.15 -16.18
CA PHE A 105 13.78 -18.88 -17.40
C PHE A 105 15.29 -19.11 -17.55
N ASN A 106 16.10 -18.74 -16.54
CA ASN A 106 17.56 -18.89 -16.51
C ASN A 106 17.95 -19.98 -15.51
#